data_AF-A0A4Q7PP78-F1
#
_entry.id   AF-A0A4Q7PP78-F1
#
_cell.length_a   1.000
_cell.length_b   1.000
_cell.length_c   1.000
_cell.angle_alpha   90.00
_cell.angle_beta   90.00
_cell.angle_gamma   90.00
#
_symmetry.space_group_name_H-M   'P 1'
#
loop_
_entity.id
_entity.type
_entity.pdbx_description
1 polymer ?
#
loop_
_entity_poly.entity_id
_entity_poly.type
_entity_poly.pdbx_seq_one_letter_code
_entity_poly.pdbx_strand_id
1 'polypeptide(L)'
;MKKELLDQCNRWHEEDEFQRIADAVSEVPEEEWDYELVSQLARAYNNLGEYQKALELLESVKAEGETDPLWHFRIGYSLYYLDRDQEAKEEFERTCEMAPEDRDAWYLLACCCELLGEEPRLEIPEAVREEARKDIAVASCRPEVYTEEEMELVEAHISHSFGEYESVFHEIYSPDIHVDICIIPPVPERNYYTLVTMGMGAHRMQVPEELQDAHVDRAELLICLPPDWEITSNEEIWYWPIRLLKVLARMPGEENSWLGWGHTADMGENLADNVSFTGALLASPAAFGAGAGVCPMPDGSEINFYQVLPLYRQEMDYKLSHSSEELLERMGDNIFLPLDIGRKNDCDFSGEKKFAIPGEKIQAVLTDWEGPEGCMATDRILVDGCRVGYMYREEPQADYPDSGWRFLAGDESKEYMDDPENTGVYQLNTICNYDPDILPLLKSPYGTAYFRDENGVLQPEETSFLA
;
A
#
# COMPACT_ATOMS: atom_id res chain seq x y z
N MET A 1 30.61 -57.20 4.98
CA MET A 1 31.37 -55.95 5.00
C MET A 1 30.76 -54.91 4.08
N LYS A 2 30.80 -55.02 2.75
CA LYS A 2 30.23 -54.00 1.85
C LYS A 2 28.74 -53.68 2.06
N LYS A 3 27.87 -54.71 2.08
CA LYS A 3 26.43 -54.52 2.34
C LYS A 3 26.18 -53.86 3.71
N GLU A 4 26.97 -54.24 4.70
CA GLU A 4 26.89 -53.70 6.06
C GLU A 4 27.34 -52.23 6.14
N LEU A 5 28.34 -51.83 5.33
CA LEU A 5 28.76 -50.43 5.19
C LEU A 5 27.67 -49.60 4.48
N LEU A 6 27.06 -50.11 3.40
CA LEU A 6 25.95 -49.40 2.73
C LEU A 6 24.75 -49.22 3.67
N ASP A 7 24.40 -50.26 4.43
CA ASP A 7 23.34 -50.19 5.44
C ASP A 7 23.70 -49.21 6.58
N GLN A 8 24.98 -49.04 6.91
CA GLN A 8 25.45 -48.00 7.83
C GLN A 8 25.33 -46.60 7.23
N CYS A 9 25.76 -46.41 5.98
CA CYS A 9 25.68 -45.12 5.29
C CYS A 9 24.24 -44.61 5.20
N ASN A 10 23.28 -45.51 4.91
CA ASN A 10 21.87 -45.15 4.90
C ASN A 10 21.36 -44.71 6.27
N ARG A 11 21.75 -45.41 7.35
CA ARG A 11 21.38 -45.00 8.72
C ARG A 11 21.99 -43.66 9.10
N TRP A 12 23.28 -43.47 8.82
CA TRP A 12 23.94 -42.18 9.08
C TRP A 12 23.32 -41.04 8.29
N HIS A 13 22.83 -41.31 7.08
CA HIS A 13 22.12 -40.30 6.31
C HIS A 13 20.78 -39.93 6.97
N GLU A 14 20.02 -40.91 7.47
CA GLU A 14 18.80 -40.66 8.25
C GLU A 14 19.06 -39.94 9.59
N GLU A 15 20.29 -40.03 10.12
CA GLU A 15 20.76 -39.37 11.35
C GLU A 15 21.49 -38.04 11.08
N ASP A 16 21.49 -37.54 9.84
CA ASP A 16 22.23 -36.35 9.37
C ASP A 16 23.76 -36.39 9.62
N GLU A 17 24.33 -37.58 9.84
CA GLU A 17 25.76 -37.81 10.07
C GLU A 17 26.56 -37.91 8.76
N PHE A 18 26.39 -36.94 7.84
CA PHE A 18 26.96 -37.00 6.49
C PHE A 18 28.49 -37.06 6.46
N GLN A 19 29.17 -36.35 7.35
CA GLN A 19 30.63 -36.39 7.45
C GLN A 19 31.12 -37.81 7.78
N ARG A 20 30.36 -38.55 8.60
CA ARG A 20 30.71 -39.92 8.98
C ARG A 20 30.61 -40.89 7.80
N ILE A 21 29.65 -40.66 6.90
CA ILE A 21 29.57 -41.37 5.62
C ILE A 21 30.82 -41.09 4.80
N ALA A 22 31.19 -39.82 4.65
CA ALA A 22 32.35 -39.42 3.88
C ALA A 22 33.66 -40.03 4.41
N ASP A 23 33.87 -39.99 5.72
CA ASP A 23 35.03 -40.57 6.38
C ASP A 23 35.06 -42.11 6.19
N ALA A 24 33.94 -42.79 6.42
CA ALA A 24 33.86 -44.25 6.35
C ALA A 24 34.06 -44.80 4.93
N VAL A 25 33.53 -44.12 3.90
CA VAL A 25 33.76 -44.52 2.50
C VAL A 25 35.21 -44.21 2.10
N SER A 26 35.80 -43.13 2.61
CA SER A 26 37.20 -42.76 2.34
C SER A 26 38.23 -43.72 2.95
N GLU A 27 37.85 -44.53 3.94
CA GLU A 27 38.68 -45.63 4.46
C GLU A 27 38.72 -46.86 3.53
N VAL A 28 37.76 -46.97 2.61
CA VAL A 28 37.74 -48.03 1.59
C VAL A 28 38.73 -47.65 0.47
N PRO A 29 39.61 -48.56 0.01
CA PRO A 29 40.48 -48.30 -1.13
C PRO A 29 39.68 -47.86 -2.36
N GLU A 30 40.14 -46.83 -3.07
CA GLU A 30 39.44 -46.27 -4.24
C GLU A 30 39.18 -47.32 -5.33
N GLU A 31 40.01 -48.35 -5.44
CA GLU A 31 39.81 -49.45 -6.41
C GLU A 31 38.58 -50.33 -6.09
N GLU A 32 38.07 -50.24 -4.86
CA GLU A 32 36.86 -50.94 -4.40
C GLU A 32 35.62 -50.03 -4.43
N TRP A 33 35.76 -48.75 -4.81
CA TRP A 33 34.63 -47.84 -4.95
C TRP A 33 33.85 -48.19 -6.20
N ASP A 34 32.66 -48.71 -6.00
CA ASP A 34 31.72 -48.97 -7.08
C ASP A 34 30.53 -48.03 -7.02
N TYR A 35 29.63 -48.17 -7.99
CA TYR A 35 28.51 -47.25 -8.21
C TYR A 35 27.73 -46.92 -6.93
N GLU A 36 27.39 -47.91 -6.11
CA GLU A 36 26.65 -47.69 -4.87
C GLU A 36 27.44 -46.91 -3.82
N LEU A 37 28.73 -47.21 -3.63
CA LEU A 37 29.56 -46.49 -2.66
C LEU A 37 29.81 -45.04 -3.11
N VAL A 38 30.13 -44.85 -4.39
CA VAL A 38 30.30 -43.52 -4.99
C VAL A 38 29.01 -42.71 -4.85
N SER A 39 27.85 -43.33 -5.11
CA SER A 39 26.53 -42.71 -4.94
C SER A 39 26.25 -42.28 -3.50
N GLN A 40 26.64 -43.09 -2.51
CA GLN A 40 26.50 -42.75 -1.09
C GLN A 40 27.41 -41.59 -0.69
N LEU A 41 28.66 -41.60 -1.15
CA LEU A 41 29.64 -40.55 -0.89
C LEU A 41 29.23 -39.23 -1.53
N ALA A 42 28.80 -39.25 -2.80
CA ALA A 42 28.32 -38.06 -3.49
C ALA A 42 27.08 -37.47 -2.82
N ARG A 43 26.13 -38.32 -2.38
CA ARG A 43 24.98 -37.87 -1.58
C ARG A 43 25.44 -37.18 -0.30
N ALA A 44 26.41 -37.75 0.42
CA ALA A 44 26.95 -37.13 1.62
C ALA A 44 27.60 -35.77 1.33
N TYR A 45 28.40 -35.65 0.27
CA TYR A 45 29.01 -34.38 -0.11
C TYR A 45 27.98 -33.32 -0.53
N ASN A 46 26.91 -33.69 -1.22
CA ASN A 46 25.82 -32.75 -1.50
C ASN A 46 25.19 -32.20 -0.22
N ASN A 47 25.00 -33.03 0.80
CA ASN A 47 24.44 -32.57 2.08
C ASN A 47 25.46 -31.80 2.94
N LEU A 48 26.76 -31.96 2.69
CA LEU A 48 27.83 -31.19 3.34
C LEU A 48 28.12 -29.85 2.63
N GLY A 49 27.44 -29.55 1.52
CA GLY A 49 27.71 -28.35 0.71
C GLY A 49 28.97 -28.46 -0.17
N GLU A 50 29.56 -29.65 -0.28
CA GLU A 50 30.76 -29.93 -1.07
C GLU A 50 30.37 -30.31 -2.51
N TYR A 51 29.57 -29.46 -3.15
CA TYR A 51 28.87 -29.77 -4.41
C TYR A 51 29.82 -30.12 -5.56
N GLN A 52 30.96 -29.43 -5.66
CA GLN A 52 31.96 -29.71 -6.69
C GLN A 52 32.54 -31.12 -6.55
N LYS A 53 32.81 -31.59 -5.32
CA LYS A 53 33.30 -32.95 -5.07
C LYS A 53 32.22 -33.99 -5.35
N ALA A 54 30.98 -33.71 -4.99
CA ALA A 54 29.85 -34.58 -5.29
C ALA A 54 29.69 -34.76 -6.80
N LEU A 55 29.76 -33.66 -7.56
CA LEU A 55 29.64 -33.68 -9.02
C LEU A 55 30.76 -34.50 -9.68
N GLU A 56 32.02 -34.26 -9.30
CA GLU A 56 33.18 -35.01 -9.83
C GLU A 56 33.05 -36.53 -9.61
N LEU A 57 32.57 -36.93 -8.44
CA LEU A 57 32.30 -38.34 -8.12
C LEU A 57 31.18 -38.92 -8.98
N LEU A 58 30.06 -38.21 -9.11
CA LEU A 58 28.92 -38.68 -9.91
C LEU A 58 29.29 -38.80 -11.39
N GLU A 59 30.07 -37.86 -11.92
CA GLU A 59 30.58 -37.91 -13.29
C GLU A 59 31.50 -39.13 -13.52
N SER A 60 32.27 -39.54 -12.51
CA SER A 60 33.17 -40.70 -12.61
C SER A 60 32.43 -42.03 -12.84
N VAL A 61 31.15 -42.12 -12.44
CA VAL A 61 30.29 -43.31 -12.56
C VAL A 61 29.10 -43.09 -13.50
N LYS A 62 29.25 -42.17 -14.45
CA LYS A 62 28.19 -41.79 -15.40
C LYS A 62 27.65 -42.97 -16.20
N ALA A 63 28.51 -43.88 -16.65
CA ALA A 63 28.10 -45.01 -17.50
C ALA A 63 27.12 -45.95 -16.78
N GLU A 64 27.25 -46.08 -15.46
CA GLU A 64 26.37 -46.86 -14.59
C GLU A 64 25.11 -46.08 -14.19
N GLY A 65 25.23 -44.77 -14.00
CA GLY A 65 24.17 -43.89 -13.51
C GLY A 65 23.14 -43.43 -14.55
N GLU A 66 23.42 -43.55 -15.86
CA GLU A 66 22.55 -43.05 -16.96
C GLU A 66 21.09 -43.55 -16.94
N THR A 67 20.79 -44.62 -16.20
CA THR A 67 19.44 -45.17 -16.07
C THR A 67 18.89 -45.12 -14.65
N ASP A 68 19.57 -44.43 -13.73
CA ASP A 68 19.16 -44.23 -12.34
C ASP A 68 18.65 -42.80 -12.12
N PRO A 69 17.36 -42.60 -11.77
CA PRO A 69 16.84 -41.26 -11.50
C PRO A 69 17.53 -40.58 -10.32
N LEU A 70 18.00 -41.33 -9.31
CA LEU A 70 18.68 -40.75 -8.15
C LEU A 70 20.06 -40.19 -8.50
N TRP A 71 20.71 -40.74 -9.52
CA TRP A 71 21.98 -40.21 -10.02
C TRP A 71 21.76 -38.89 -10.74
N HIS A 72 20.76 -38.82 -11.63
CA HIS A 72 20.33 -37.58 -12.28
C HIS A 72 19.95 -36.50 -11.25
N PHE A 73 19.14 -36.86 -10.25
CA PHE A 73 18.73 -35.94 -9.18
C PHE A 73 19.95 -35.36 -8.45
N ARG A 74 20.91 -36.22 -8.07
CA ARG A 74 22.10 -35.79 -7.31
C ARG A 74 23.02 -34.89 -8.13
N ILE A 75 23.18 -35.16 -9.43
CA ILE A 75 23.91 -34.26 -10.32
C ILE A 75 23.17 -32.93 -10.44
N GLY A 76 21.86 -32.96 -10.70
CA GLY A 76 21.04 -31.74 -10.77
C GLY A 76 21.15 -30.90 -9.50
N TYR A 77 21.11 -31.54 -8.34
CA TYR A 77 21.29 -30.90 -7.03
C TYR A 77 22.67 -30.26 -6.89
N SER A 78 23.75 -30.96 -7.24
CA SER A 78 25.10 -30.37 -7.22
C SER A 78 25.21 -29.16 -8.17
N LEU A 79 24.63 -29.26 -9.37
CA LEU A 79 24.68 -28.19 -10.37
C LEU A 79 23.88 -26.96 -9.95
N TYR A 80 22.70 -27.14 -9.35
CA TYR A 80 21.85 -26.06 -8.86
C TYR A 80 22.59 -25.21 -7.83
N TYR A 81 23.19 -25.82 -6.81
CA TYR A 81 23.95 -25.09 -5.79
C TYR A 81 25.34 -24.60 -6.26
N LEU A 82 25.73 -24.92 -7.49
CA LEU A 82 26.89 -24.33 -8.16
C LEU A 82 26.50 -23.22 -9.14
N ASP A 83 25.25 -22.74 -9.10
CA ASP A 83 24.68 -21.72 -9.99
C ASP A 83 24.77 -22.12 -11.48
N ARG A 84 24.71 -23.43 -11.78
CA ARG A 84 24.70 -23.99 -13.15
C ARG A 84 23.28 -24.40 -13.53
N ASP A 85 22.34 -23.47 -13.40
CA ASP A 85 20.89 -23.69 -13.48
C ASP A 85 20.45 -24.37 -14.78
N GLN A 86 21.07 -24.02 -15.91
CA GLN A 86 20.72 -24.62 -17.21
C GLN A 86 21.01 -26.12 -17.24
N GLU A 87 22.15 -26.54 -16.69
CA GLU A 87 22.54 -27.95 -16.65
C GLU A 87 21.74 -28.68 -15.57
N ALA A 88 21.47 -28.03 -14.43
CA ALA A 88 20.60 -28.56 -13.38
C ALA A 88 19.19 -28.85 -13.90
N LYS A 89 18.59 -27.90 -14.65
CA LYS A 89 17.29 -28.05 -15.31
C LYS A 89 17.24 -29.31 -16.17
N GLU A 90 18.24 -29.56 -17.02
CA GLU A 90 18.29 -30.74 -17.88
C GLU A 90 18.31 -32.06 -17.10
N GLU A 91 19.02 -32.11 -15.96
CA GLU A 91 19.11 -33.31 -15.14
C GLU A 91 17.86 -33.52 -14.27
N PHE A 92 17.22 -32.45 -13.80
CA PHE A 92 15.92 -32.55 -13.13
C PHE A 92 14.78 -32.92 -14.09
N GLU A 93 14.80 -32.47 -15.34
CA GLU A 93 13.86 -32.95 -16.37
C GLU A 93 13.97 -34.47 -16.53
N ARG A 94 15.19 -35.02 -16.66
CA ARG A 94 15.40 -36.47 -16.73
C ARG A 94 14.91 -37.19 -15.48
N THR A 95 15.17 -36.61 -14.30
CA THR A 95 14.69 -37.17 -13.03
C THR A 95 13.16 -37.25 -13.01
N CYS A 96 12.47 -36.17 -13.40
CA CYS A 96 11.01 -36.12 -13.44
C CYS A 96 10.40 -37.05 -14.50
N GLU A 97 11.07 -37.26 -15.63
CA GLU A 97 10.66 -38.25 -16.66
C GLU A 97 10.72 -39.69 -16.12
N MET A 98 11.73 -39.99 -15.30
CA MET A 98 12.01 -41.33 -14.80
C MET A 98 11.28 -41.65 -13.47
N ALA A 99 11.08 -40.64 -12.63
CA ALA A 99 10.46 -40.72 -11.31
C ALA A 99 9.44 -39.58 -11.13
N PRO A 100 8.28 -39.64 -11.82
CA PRO A 100 7.28 -38.57 -11.79
C PRO A 100 6.63 -38.34 -10.42
N GLU A 101 6.77 -39.28 -9.49
CA GLU A 101 6.35 -39.16 -8.09
C GLU A 101 7.30 -38.35 -7.20
N ASP A 102 8.52 -38.06 -7.67
CA ASP A 102 9.53 -37.32 -6.92
C ASP A 102 9.20 -35.83 -6.91
N ARG A 103 8.52 -35.40 -5.84
CA ARG A 103 8.12 -33.99 -5.66
C ARG A 103 9.34 -33.07 -5.58
N ASP A 104 10.45 -33.51 -5.00
CA ASP A 104 11.63 -32.67 -4.80
C ASP A 104 12.30 -32.38 -6.14
N ALA A 105 12.31 -33.36 -7.05
CA ALA A 105 12.77 -33.16 -8.43
C ALA A 105 11.93 -32.12 -9.17
N TRP A 106 10.59 -32.19 -9.05
CA TRP A 106 9.69 -31.20 -9.65
C TRP A 106 9.89 -29.80 -9.07
N TYR A 107 10.11 -29.71 -7.76
CA TYR A 107 10.36 -28.44 -7.08
C TYR A 107 11.66 -27.80 -7.56
N LEU A 108 12.76 -28.56 -7.59
CA LEU A 108 14.05 -28.04 -8.05
C LEU A 108 14.05 -27.71 -9.55
N LEU A 109 13.32 -28.48 -10.37
CA LEU A 109 13.08 -28.12 -11.77
C LEU A 109 12.35 -26.77 -11.88
N ALA A 110 11.32 -26.55 -11.07
CA ALA A 110 10.58 -25.28 -11.03
C ALA A 110 11.49 -24.11 -10.60
N CYS A 111 12.32 -24.30 -9.56
CA CYS A 111 13.30 -23.30 -9.15
C CYS A 111 14.27 -22.92 -10.29
N CYS A 112 14.83 -23.91 -11.00
CA CYS A 112 15.70 -23.64 -12.14
C CYS A 112 14.99 -22.86 -13.25
N CYS A 113 13.73 -23.20 -13.54
CA CYS A 113 12.93 -22.51 -14.56
C CYS A 113 12.65 -21.05 -14.19
N GLU A 114 12.30 -20.77 -12.93
CA GLU A 114 12.06 -19.40 -12.44
C GLU A 114 13.36 -18.57 -12.44
N LEU A 115 14.50 -19.15 -12.04
CA LEU A 115 15.81 -18.48 -12.10
C LEU A 115 16.26 -18.15 -13.53
N LEU A 116 16.00 -19.05 -14.48
CA LEU A 116 16.36 -18.86 -15.90
C LEU A 116 15.34 -18.01 -16.68
N GLY A 117 14.11 -17.88 -16.19
CA GLY A 117 12.99 -17.31 -16.94
C GLY A 117 12.58 -18.16 -18.15
N GLU A 118 12.76 -19.48 -18.06
CA GLU A 118 12.49 -20.42 -19.15
C GLU A 118 11.48 -21.50 -18.77
N GLU A 119 10.66 -21.92 -19.73
CA GLU A 119 9.79 -23.08 -19.55
C GLU A 119 10.59 -24.40 -19.72
N PRO A 120 10.28 -25.43 -18.94
CA PRO A 120 10.79 -26.79 -19.14
C PRO A 120 10.05 -27.51 -20.28
N ARG A 121 10.57 -28.66 -20.67
CA ARG A 121 9.93 -29.58 -21.64
C ARG A 121 8.72 -30.30 -21.05
N LEU A 122 8.68 -30.45 -19.73
CA LEU A 122 7.65 -31.16 -18.98
C LEU A 122 6.66 -30.19 -18.36
N GLU A 123 5.40 -30.59 -18.21
CA GLU A 123 4.41 -29.78 -17.49
C GLU A 123 4.62 -29.91 -15.97
N ILE A 124 5.12 -28.87 -15.32
CA ILE A 124 5.31 -28.84 -13.87
C ILE A 124 3.93 -28.74 -13.18
N PRO A 125 3.65 -29.53 -12.13
CA PRO A 125 2.44 -29.35 -11.33
C PRO A 125 2.30 -27.93 -10.78
N GLU A 126 1.17 -27.27 -11.02
CA GLU A 126 0.95 -25.86 -10.69
C GLU A 126 1.25 -25.50 -9.23
N ALA A 127 0.85 -26.37 -8.29
CA ALA A 127 1.12 -26.15 -6.86
C ALA A 127 2.62 -26.09 -6.53
N VAL A 128 3.44 -26.87 -7.24
CA VAL A 128 4.90 -26.90 -7.08
C VAL A 128 5.53 -25.66 -7.73
N ARG A 129 5.02 -25.25 -8.89
CA ARG A 129 5.44 -24.03 -9.58
C ARG A 129 5.19 -22.78 -8.74
N GLU A 130 4.00 -22.66 -8.16
CA GLU A 130 3.65 -21.54 -7.28
C GLU A 130 4.48 -21.49 -6.00
N GLU A 131 4.84 -22.64 -5.43
CA GLU A 131 5.74 -22.74 -4.28
C GLU A 131 7.15 -22.26 -4.64
N ALA A 132 7.75 -22.83 -5.69
CA ALA A 132 9.08 -22.46 -6.16
C ALA A 132 9.16 -20.97 -6.55
N ARG A 133 8.14 -20.45 -7.24
CA ARG A 133 8.07 -19.02 -7.59
C ARG A 133 8.14 -18.12 -6.37
N LYS A 134 7.40 -18.45 -5.30
CA LYS A 134 7.42 -17.68 -4.05
C LYS A 134 8.80 -17.74 -3.40
N ASP A 135 9.39 -18.92 -3.31
CA ASP A 135 10.68 -19.11 -2.64
C ASP A 135 11.82 -18.45 -3.42
N ILE A 136 11.84 -18.55 -4.75
CA ILE A 136 12.80 -17.85 -5.60
C ILE A 136 12.59 -16.34 -5.56
N ALA A 137 11.35 -15.86 -5.56
CA ALA A 137 11.06 -14.44 -5.39
C ALA A 137 11.66 -13.92 -4.09
N VAL A 138 11.49 -14.65 -2.97
CA VAL A 138 12.07 -14.32 -1.65
C VAL A 138 13.59 -14.35 -1.68
N ALA A 139 14.20 -15.42 -2.22
CA ALA A 139 15.65 -15.58 -2.23
C ALA A 139 16.36 -14.56 -3.14
N SER A 140 15.65 -14.04 -4.16
CA SER A 140 16.17 -13.03 -5.09
C SER A 140 15.99 -11.60 -4.59
N CYS A 141 15.24 -11.38 -3.50
CA CYS A 141 15.05 -10.05 -2.93
C CYS A 141 16.39 -9.47 -2.48
N ARG A 142 16.69 -8.26 -2.95
CA ARG A 142 17.77 -7.43 -2.44
C ARG A 142 17.15 -6.13 -1.97
N PRO A 143 16.53 -6.12 -0.78
CA PRO A 143 15.85 -4.93 -0.32
C PRO A 143 16.86 -3.80 -0.14
N GLU A 144 16.44 -2.59 -0.48
CA GLU A 144 17.18 -1.39 -0.09
C GLU A 144 17.16 -1.28 1.44
N VAL A 145 18.34 -1.10 2.02
CA VAL A 145 18.55 -1.00 3.47
C VAL A 145 19.50 0.14 3.77
N TYR A 146 19.35 0.74 4.95
CA TYR A 146 20.30 1.71 5.45
C TYR A 146 21.70 1.10 5.59
N THR A 147 22.71 1.94 5.43
CA THR A 147 24.04 1.61 5.97
C THR A 147 23.99 1.56 7.51
N GLU A 148 24.97 0.91 8.14
CA GLU A 148 25.06 0.84 9.61
C GLU A 148 25.06 2.25 10.24
N GLU A 149 25.79 3.20 9.65
CA GLU A 149 25.86 4.60 10.14
C GLU A 149 24.52 5.34 10.00
N GLU A 150 23.83 5.18 8.86
CA GLU A 150 22.50 5.77 8.68
C GLU A 150 21.48 5.18 9.65
N MET A 151 21.51 3.86 9.87
CA MET A 151 20.62 3.19 10.82
C MET A 151 20.80 3.75 12.23
N GLU A 152 22.04 3.85 12.72
CA GLU A 152 22.32 4.43 14.05
C GLU A 152 21.78 5.86 14.21
N LEU A 153 21.85 6.68 13.15
CA LEU A 153 21.31 8.05 13.15
C LEU A 153 19.78 8.07 13.15
N VAL A 154 19.15 7.22 12.35
CA VAL A 154 17.68 7.10 12.29
C VAL A 154 17.14 6.60 13.63
N GLU A 155 17.73 5.56 14.23
CA GLU A 155 17.34 5.06 15.55
C GLU A 155 17.48 6.14 16.62
N ALA A 156 18.60 6.87 16.64
CA ALA A 156 18.83 7.96 17.58
C ALA A 156 17.81 9.10 17.39
N HIS A 157 17.46 9.43 16.14
CA HIS A 157 16.47 10.45 15.83
C HIS A 157 15.07 10.03 16.31
N ILE A 158 14.67 8.77 16.06
CA ILE A 158 13.39 8.23 16.49
C ILE A 158 13.29 8.27 18.03
N SER A 159 14.30 7.76 18.73
CA SER A 159 14.31 7.73 20.20
C SER A 159 14.31 9.14 20.80
N HIS A 160 15.06 10.07 20.22
CA HIS A 160 15.12 11.45 20.70
C HIS A 160 13.81 12.23 20.47
N SER A 161 13.18 12.04 19.30
CA SER A 161 12.06 12.88 18.84
C SER A 161 10.69 12.31 19.20
N PHE A 162 10.52 10.99 19.15
CA PHE A 162 9.23 10.31 19.35
C PHE A 162 9.18 9.49 20.65
N GLY A 163 10.34 9.01 21.11
CA GLY A 163 10.52 8.32 22.39
C GLY A 163 11.18 6.94 22.25
N GLU A 164 11.59 6.37 23.38
CA GLU A 164 12.26 5.06 23.44
C GLU A 164 11.33 3.90 23.04
N TYR A 165 11.84 2.95 22.26
CA TYR A 165 11.15 1.72 21.89
C TYR A 165 12.01 0.50 22.23
N GLU A 166 11.36 -0.55 22.71
CA GLU A 166 11.99 -1.87 22.93
C GLU A 166 11.40 -2.94 21.99
N SER A 167 10.30 -2.62 21.32
CA SER A 167 9.57 -3.53 20.44
C SER A 167 9.57 -3.00 19.02
N VAL A 168 9.95 -3.87 18.09
CA VAL A 168 9.92 -3.62 16.66
C VAL A 168 9.06 -4.69 16.01
N PHE A 169 8.10 -4.26 15.18
CA PHE A 169 7.41 -5.18 14.29
C PHE A 169 8.30 -5.40 13.08
N HIS A 170 8.95 -6.56 13.02
CA HIS A 170 9.83 -6.89 11.92
C HIS A 170 9.06 -7.36 10.69
N GLU A 171 9.43 -6.83 9.54
CA GLU A 171 8.89 -7.33 8.30
C GLU A 171 9.48 -8.70 7.94
N ILE A 172 8.60 -9.69 7.74
CA ILE A 172 8.99 -11.06 7.41
C ILE A 172 9.40 -11.19 5.93
N TYR A 173 8.85 -10.35 5.05
CA TYR A 173 9.08 -10.38 3.61
C TYR A 173 9.27 -8.97 3.05
N SER A 174 10.43 -8.72 2.45
CA SER A 174 10.85 -7.41 1.96
C SER A 174 11.28 -7.50 0.50
N PRO A 175 10.33 -7.37 -0.45
CA PRO A 175 10.61 -7.53 -1.87
C PRO A 175 11.51 -6.44 -2.44
N ASP A 176 11.41 -5.24 -1.90
CA ASP A 176 11.91 -3.99 -2.45
C ASP A 176 12.64 -3.14 -1.39
N ILE A 177 11.96 -2.88 -0.28
CA ILE A 177 12.45 -2.18 0.91
C ILE A 177 12.18 -3.03 2.13
N HIS A 178 13.07 -2.98 3.11
CA HIS A 178 12.84 -3.60 4.42
C HIS A 178 12.27 -2.55 5.36
N VAL A 179 10.97 -2.63 5.65
CA VAL A 179 10.29 -1.63 6.48
C VAL A 179 9.84 -2.26 7.79
N ASP A 180 10.60 -1.98 8.83
CA ASP A 180 10.23 -2.27 10.20
C ASP A 180 9.33 -1.18 10.77
N ILE A 181 8.58 -1.51 11.83
CA ILE A 181 7.79 -0.52 12.59
C ILE A 181 8.30 -0.47 14.03
N CYS A 182 8.94 0.64 14.40
CA CYS A 182 9.27 0.95 15.79
C CYS A 182 7.99 1.22 16.58
N ILE A 183 7.79 0.52 17.70
CA ILE A 183 6.63 0.67 18.57
C ILE A 183 7.04 1.42 19.83
N ILE A 184 6.78 2.72 19.90
CA ILE A 184 7.02 3.54 21.08
C ILE A 184 5.78 3.47 21.99
N PRO A 185 5.85 2.83 23.19
CA PRO A 185 4.69 2.61 24.04
C PRO A 185 4.20 3.90 24.72
N PRO A 186 2.95 3.95 25.22
CA PRO A 186 2.46 5.05 26.06
C PRO A 186 3.26 5.17 27.34
N VAL A 187 3.54 6.42 27.74
CA VAL A 187 4.11 6.77 29.06
C VAL A 187 3.20 7.81 29.74
N PRO A 188 3.27 8.02 31.06
CA PRO A 188 2.36 8.94 31.77
C PRO A 188 2.31 10.36 31.18
N GLU A 189 3.43 10.85 30.65
CA GLU A 189 3.56 12.16 30.01
C GLU A 189 3.05 12.18 28.56
N ARG A 190 2.97 11.01 27.91
CA ARG A 190 2.57 10.79 26.51
C ARG A 190 1.68 9.54 26.42
N ASN A 191 0.40 9.71 26.74
CA ASN A 191 -0.53 8.58 26.92
C ASN A 191 -1.12 8.05 25.60
N TYR A 192 -0.25 7.66 24.66
CA TYR A 192 -0.60 7.07 23.37
C TYR A 192 0.59 6.29 22.80
N TYR A 193 0.36 5.36 21.87
CA TYR A 193 1.43 4.73 21.09
C TYR A 193 1.89 5.68 19.98
N THR A 194 3.18 5.69 19.67
CA THR A 194 3.69 6.22 18.40
C THR A 194 4.28 5.05 17.62
N LEU A 195 3.80 4.83 16.40
CA LEU A 195 4.38 3.88 15.47
C LEU A 195 5.17 4.66 14.42
N VAL A 196 6.40 4.26 14.15
CA VAL A 196 7.28 4.92 13.19
C VAL A 196 7.86 3.86 12.26
N THR A 197 7.80 4.08 10.95
CA THR A 197 8.51 3.21 10.01
C THR A 197 10.01 3.41 10.18
N MET A 198 10.76 2.33 9.95
CA MET A 198 12.22 2.35 9.90
C MET A 198 12.67 1.48 8.74
N GLY A 199 13.25 2.12 7.73
CA GLY A 199 13.74 1.49 6.51
C GLY A 199 13.07 1.99 5.23
N MET A 200 11.96 2.73 5.33
CA MET A 200 11.36 3.38 4.14
C MET A 200 12.34 4.38 3.53
N GLY A 201 13.03 5.15 4.37
CA GLY A 201 13.96 6.17 3.90
C GLY A 201 15.28 5.62 3.38
N ALA A 202 15.48 4.29 3.35
CA ALA A 202 16.58 3.67 2.62
C ALA A 202 16.40 3.85 1.10
N HIS A 203 15.15 3.87 0.64
CA HIS A 203 14.80 4.12 -0.74
C HIS A 203 14.79 5.62 -1.07
N ARG A 204 15.37 5.97 -2.22
CA ARG A 204 15.27 7.31 -2.80
C ARG A 204 14.11 7.38 -3.79
N MET A 205 13.07 8.10 -3.39
CA MET A 205 11.83 8.29 -4.16
C MET A 205 12.05 9.12 -5.43
N GLN A 206 11.17 8.94 -6.41
CA GLN A 206 11.24 9.66 -7.68
C GLN A 206 10.59 11.05 -7.56
N VAL A 207 11.40 12.03 -7.17
CA VAL A 207 10.98 13.44 -7.02
C VAL A 207 11.14 14.20 -8.36
N PRO A 208 10.23 15.14 -8.71
CA PRO A 208 10.36 16.03 -9.86
C PRO A 208 11.68 16.82 -9.85
N GLU A 209 12.20 17.16 -11.05
CA GLU A 209 13.49 17.85 -11.21
C GLU A 209 13.53 19.19 -10.45
N GLU A 210 12.39 19.88 -10.38
CA GLU A 210 12.25 21.17 -9.69
C GLU A 210 12.40 21.09 -8.17
N LEU A 211 12.29 19.88 -7.59
CA LEU A 211 12.33 19.62 -6.16
C LEU A 211 13.56 18.79 -5.74
N GLN A 212 14.49 18.49 -6.65
CA GLN A 212 15.69 17.70 -6.32
C GLN A 212 16.57 18.37 -5.25
N ASP A 213 16.66 19.70 -5.26
CA ASP A 213 17.42 20.47 -4.28
C ASP A 213 16.66 20.69 -2.95
N ALA A 214 15.43 20.18 -2.83
CA ALA A 214 14.60 20.35 -1.63
C ALA A 214 14.81 19.23 -0.59
N HIS A 215 15.64 18.22 -0.88
CA HIS A 215 15.94 17.09 0.01
C HIS A 215 14.69 16.31 0.49
N VAL A 216 13.68 16.18 -0.38
CA VAL A 216 12.40 15.49 -0.08
C VAL A 216 12.31 14.08 -0.67
N ASP A 217 13.43 13.52 -1.13
CA ASP A 217 13.49 12.23 -1.81
C ASP A 217 13.57 11.02 -0.88
N ARG A 218 13.67 11.22 0.44
CA ARG A 218 13.67 10.16 1.45
C ARG A 218 12.70 10.50 2.57
N ALA A 219 11.94 9.50 3.03
CA ALA A 219 10.96 9.71 4.06
C ALA A 219 10.78 8.50 5.00
N GLU A 220 10.34 8.79 6.22
CA GLU A 220 9.75 7.86 7.17
C GLU A 220 8.36 8.38 7.57
N LEU A 221 7.48 7.47 7.97
CA LEU A 221 6.08 7.72 8.29
C LEU A 221 5.82 7.39 9.76
N LEU A 222 4.94 8.15 10.39
CA LEU A 222 4.47 7.85 11.74
C LEU A 222 2.96 8.00 11.91
N ILE A 223 2.39 7.25 12.84
CA ILE A 223 1.01 7.41 13.29
C ILE A 223 0.91 7.25 14.81
N CYS A 224 0.03 8.02 15.44
CA CYS A 224 -0.16 8.01 16.89
C CYS A 224 -1.49 7.36 17.24
N LEU A 225 -1.48 6.30 18.05
CA LEU A 225 -2.67 5.48 18.37
C LEU A 225 -3.05 5.57 19.85
N PRO A 226 -4.33 5.47 20.20
CA PRO A 226 -4.79 5.43 21.59
C PRO A 226 -4.03 4.43 22.47
N PRO A 227 -3.87 4.68 23.78
CA PRO A 227 -3.08 3.82 24.68
C PRO A 227 -3.71 2.45 24.94
N ASP A 228 -4.99 2.27 24.59
CA ASP A 228 -5.76 1.03 24.66
C ASP A 228 -5.82 0.28 23.32
N TRP A 229 -5.02 0.67 22.33
CA TRP A 229 -4.93 -0.02 21.05
C TRP A 229 -4.29 -1.41 21.19
N GLU A 230 -4.94 -2.45 20.65
CA GLU A 230 -4.47 -3.84 20.71
C GLU A 230 -3.34 -4.10 19.69
N ILE A 231 -2.14 -3.57 19.96
CA ILE A 231 -1.02 -3.50 19.00
C ILE A 231 -0.50 -4.88 18.52
N THR A 232 -0.68 -5.93 19.30
CA THR A 232 -0.26 -7.30 18.95
C THR A 232 -1.33 -8.09 18.21
N SER A 233 -2.52 -7.50 17.99
CA SER A 233 -3.62 -8.17 17.31
C SER A 233 -3.42 -8.15 15.79
N ASN A 234 -3.72 -9.27 15.14
CA ASN A 234 -3.74 -9.39 13.68
C ASN A 234 -5.15 -9.18 13.10
N GLU A 235 -6.14 -8.83 13.92
CA GLU A 235 -7.48 -8.51 13.41
C GLU A 235 -7.47 -7.14 12.72
N GLU A 236 -8.09 -7.05 11.54
CA GLU A 236 -8.02 -5.84 10.69
C GLU A 236 -8.45 -4.55 11.41
N ILE A 237 -9.44 -4.65 12.30
CA ILE A 237 -9.93 -3.52 13.11
C ILE A 237 -8.84 -2.86 13.99
N TRP A 238 -7.76 -3.59 14.29
CA TRP A 238 -6.57 -3.14 15.04
C TRP A 238 -5.33 -3.04 14.15
N TYR A 239 -5.21 -3.88 13.13
CA TYR A 239 -4.03 -4.01 12.28
C TYR A 239 -3.93 -2.94 11.18
N TRP A 240 -5.06 -2.34 10.77
CA TRP A 240 -5.10 -1.40 9.65
C TRP A 240 -4.11 -0.22 9.73
N PRO A 241 -3.72 0.35 10.88
CA PRO A 241 -2.73 1.44 10.92
C PRO A 241 -1.34 0.96 10.50
N ILE A 242 -0.94 -0.24 10.93
CA ILE A 242 0.33 -0.87 10.52
C ILE A 242 0.28 -1.16 9.02
N ARG A 243 -0.82 -1.74 8.53
CA ARG A 243 -1.03 -1.98 7.10
C ARG A 243 -0.94 -0.68 6.29
N LEU A 244 -1.57 0.40 6.75
CA LEU A 244 -1.54 1.70 6.09
C LEU A 244 -0.11 2.24 5.97
N LEU A 245 0.68 2.21 7.04
CA LEU A 245 2.10 2.60 7.00
C LEU A 245 2.88 1.79 5.97
N LYS A 246 2.67 0.46 5.95
CA LYS A 246 3.36 -0.45 5.01
C LYS A 246 2.98 -0.23 3.55
N VAL A 247 1.71 0.08 3.27
CA VAL A 247 1.22 0.39 1.92
C VAL A 247 1.82 1.72 1.45
N LEU A 248 1.76 2.76 2.30
CA LEU A 248 2.32 4.07 1.96
C LEU A 248 3.84 4.01 1.77
N ALA A 249 4.55 3.21 2.56
CA ALA A 249 6.00 3.08 2.41
C ALA A 249 6.43 2.49 1.05
N ARG A 250 5.59 1.66 0.43
CA ARG A 250 5.87 0.98 -0.86
C ARG A 250 5.39 1.74 -2.08
N MET A 251 4.35 2.55 -1.93
CA MET A 251 3.74 3.32 -3.00
C MET A 251 4.76 4.10 -3.88
N PRO A 252 5.80 4.77 -3.32
CA PRO A 252 6.80 5.44 -4.15
C PRO A 252 7.53 4.52 -5.14
N GLY A 253 7.92 3.32 -4.70
CA GLY A 253 8.62 2.35 -5.53
C GLY A 253 7.71 1.69 -6.57
N GLU A 254 6.49 1.34 -6.18
CA GLU A 254 5.51 0.69 -7.08
C GLU A 254 5.03 1.63 -8.19
N GLU A 255 4.81 2.91 -7.87
CA GLU A 255 4.26 3.89 -8.81
C GLU A 255 5.33 4.75 -9.50
N ASN A 256 6.62 4.56 -9.18
CA ASN A 256 7.71 5.49 -9.57
C ASN A 256 7.36 6.95 -9.21
N SER A 257 6.98 7.15 -7.94
CA SER A 257 6.45 8.41 -7.41
C SER A 257 7.21 8.83 -6.14
N TRP A 258 6.67 9.82 -5.42
CA TRP A 258 7.21 10.28 -4.14
C TRP A 258 6.11 10.75 -3.19
N LEU A 259 6.40 10.68 -1.89
CA LEU A 259 5.53 11.13 -0.81
C LEU A 259 6.14 12.32 -0.09
N GLY A 260 5.33 13.36 0.12
CA GLY A 260 5.77 14.60 0.74
C GLY A 260 4.66 15.28 1.54
N TRP A 261 5.03 16.36 2.22
CA TRP A 261 4.08 17.17 2.98
C TRP A 261 2.89 17.62 2.11
N GLY A 262 1.69 17.48 2.64
CA GLY A 262 0.45 17.87 1.96
C GLY A 262 -0.04 16.88 0.90
N HIS A 263 0.67 15.78 0.65
CA HIS A 263 0.17 14.71 -0.21
C HIS A 263 -0.95 13.93 0.48
N THR A 264 -1.92 13.50 -0.33
CA THR A 264 -3.03 12.65 0.10
C THR A 264 -2.98 11.33 -0.65
N ALA A 265 -3.24 10.23 0.04
CA ALA A 265 -3.30 8.89 -0.54
C ALA A 265 -4.70 8.30 -0.30
N ASP A 266 -5.43 8.04 -1.39
CA ASP A 266 -6.76 7.41 -1.35
C ASP A 266 -6.63 5.90 -1.46
N MET A 267 -7.15 5.17 -0.47
CA MET A 267 -7.15 3.70 -0.45
C MET A 267 -8.38 3.12 -1.17
N GLY A 268 -9.29 3.97 -1.67
CA GLY A 268 -10.46 3.58 -2.45
C GLY A 268 -11.64 3.10 -1.60
N GLU A 269 -11.36 2.30 -0.57
CA GLU A 269 -12.34 1.76 0.39
C GLU A 269 -12.03 2.17 1.84
N ASN A 270 -12.90 1.81 2.77
CA ASN A 270 -12.66 2.08 4.20
C ASN A 270 -11.41 1.33 4.69
N LEU A 271 -10.59 1.99 5.50
CA LEU A 271 -9.35 1.41 6.02
C LEU A 271 -9.59 0.14 6.86
N ALA A 272 -10.74 0.02 7.52
CA ALA A 272 -11.22 -1.19 8.20
C ALA A 272 -12.73 -1.10 8.44
N ASP A 273 -13.37 -2.22 8.77
CA ASP A 273 -14.83 -2.29 9.00
C ASP A 273 -15.35 -1.40 10.14
N ASN A 274 -14.49 -1.05 11.11
CA ASN A 274 -14.83 -0.23 12.27
C ASN A 274 -14.55 1.27 12.08
N VAL A 275 -14.03 1.69 10.92
CA VAL A 275 -13.72 3.09 10.62
C VAL A 275 -14.30 3.50 9.27
N SER A 276 -14.50 4.80 9.07
CA SER A 276 -14.98 5.35 7.78
C SER A 276 -13.94 6.26 7.11
N PHE A 277 -12.70 6.20 7.58
CA PHE A 277 -11.56 6.78 6.87
C PHE A 277 -11.31 5.97 5.59
N THR A 278 -11.04 6.64 4.49
CA THR A 278 -10.78 6.01 3.18
C THR A 278 -9.39 6.31 2.63
N GLY A 279 -8.61 7.13 3.34
CA GLY A 279 -7.28 7.53 2.90
C GLY A 279 -6.52 8.24 4.01
N ALA A 280 -5.43 8.92 3.65
CA ALA A 280 -4.61 9.68 4.58
C ALA A 280 -3.99 10.93 3.97
N LEU A 281 -3.68 11.91 4.82
CA LEU A 281 -2.86 13.08 4.53
C LEU A 281 -1.49 12.92 5.21
N LEU A 282 -0.43 13.38 4.54
CA LEU A 282 0.90 13.48 5.12
C LEU A 282 1.14 14.90 5.65
N ALA A 283 1.34 15.02 6.95
CA ALA A 283 1.62 16.28 7.63
C ALA A 283 2.98 16.25 8.34
N SER A 284 3.51 17.41 8.71
CA SER A 284 4.69 17.46 9.59
C SER A 284 4.30 16.98 10.99
N PRO A 285 5.19 16.28 11.73
CA PRO A 285 4.97 15.84 13.10
C PRO A 285 5.09 17.02 14.08
N ALA A 286 4.30 18.08 13.87
CA ALA A 286 4.42 19.36 14.56
C ALA A 286 4.28 19.23 16.09
N ALA A 287 3.51 18.24 16.54
CA ALA A 287 3.29 17.98 17.96
C ALA A 287 4.53 17.43 18.69
N PHE A 288 5.57 16.99 17.96
CA PHE A 288 6.84 16.49 18.50
C PHE A 288 7.96 17.55 18.49
N GLY A 289 7.65 18.79 18.10
CA GLY A 289 8.59 19.91 18.07
C GLY A 289 9.30 20.08 16.73
N ALA A 290 9.89 21.27 16.55
CA ALA A 290 10.41 21.72 15.24
C ALA A 290 11.57 20.87 14.68
N GLY A 291 12.23 20.05 15.50
CA GLY A 291 13.31 19.16 15.07
C GLY A 291 12.89 17.75 14.69
N ALA A 292 11.65 17.35 14.96
CA ALA A 292 11.22 15.96 14.77
C ALA A 292 11.06 15.56 13.29
N GLY A 293 10.80 16.54 12.42
CA GLY A 293 10.45 16.31 11.01
C GLY A 293 11.61 15.96 10.08
N VAL A 294 12.87 16.10 10.51
CA VAL A 294 14.04 15.93 9.62
C VAL A 294 15.20 15.29 10.37
N CYS A 295 15.73 14.19 9.83
CA CYS A 295 17.00 13.58 10.27
C CYS A 295 18.10 13.86 9.23
N PRO A 296 19.10 14.69 9.53
CA PRO A 296 20.18 15.02 8.59
C PRO A 296 21.22 13.90 8.50
N MET A 297 21.66 13.58 7.28
CA MET A 297 22.61 12.51 6.98
C MET A 297 24.05 13.04 6.79
N PRO A 298 25.09 12.22 7.00
CA PRO A 298 26.49 12.65 6.85
C PRO A 298 26.87 13.11 5.44
N ASP A 299 26.18 12.59 4.42
CA ASP A 299 26.38 12.95 3.01
C ASP A 299 25.69 14.27 2.62
N GLY A 300 24.96 14.89 3.55
CA GLY A 300 24.18 16.11 3.33
C GLY A 300 22.78 15.87 2.79
N SER A 301 22.34 14.62 2.62
CA SER A 301 20.93 14.29 2.39
C SER A 301 20.13 14.34 3.69
N GLU A 302 18.81 14.27 3.58
CA GLU A 302 17.89 14.33 4.72
C GLU A 302 16.86 13.21 4.62
N ILE A 303 16.42 12.69 5.77
CA ILE A 303 15.28 11.77 5.89
C ILE A 303 14.14 12.56 6.54
N ASN A 304 13.04 12.73 5.82
CA ASN A 304 11.88 13.50 6.26
C ASN A 304 10.91 12.61 7.04
N PHE A 305 10.41 13.05 8.17
CA PHE A 305 9.40 12.34 8.94
C PHE A 305 8.04 12.98 8.71
N TYR A 306 7.07 12.20 8.23
CA TYR A 306 5.70 12.64 8.00
C TYR A 306 4.72 11.88 8.88
N GLN A 307 3.85 12.63 9.55
CA GLN A 307 2.73 12.06 10.27
C GLN A 307 1.59 11.74 9.30
N VAL A 308 1.14 10.49 9.35
CA VAL A 308 0.01 9.97 8.59
C VAL A 308 -1.28 10.28 9.36
N LEU A 309 -2.14 11.10 8.76
CA LEU A 309 -3.43 11.51 9.32
C LEU A 309 -4.56 10.86 8.53
N PRO A 310 -5.26 9.85 9.08
CA PRO A 310 -6.40 9.21 8.41
C PRO A 310 -7.54 10.19 8.11
N LEU A 311 -8.00 10.19 6.86
CA LEU A 311 -9.01 11.13 6.34
C LEU A 311 -10.28 10.42 5.86
N TYR A 312 -11.41 11.11 6.00
CA TYR A 312 -12.63 10.77 5.28
C TYR A 312 -12.54 11.19 3.81
N ARG A 313 -13.33 10.55 2.94
CA ARG A 313 -13.45 10.91 1.52
C ARG A 313 -13.70 12.41 1.34
N GLN A 314 -14.65 12.98 2.08
CA GLN A 314 -15.04 14.39 1.97
C GLN A 314 -13.92 15.36 2.37
N GLU A 315 -13.03 14.97 3.27
CA GLU A 315 -11.89 15.81 3.68
C GLU A 315 -10.80 15.81 2.61
N MET A 316 -10.59 14.66 1.94
CA MET A 316 -9.74 14.60 0.76
C MET A 316 -10.32 15.43 -0.38
N ASP A 317 -11.64 15.36 -0.62
CA ASP A 317 -12.33 16.17 -1.63
C ASP A 317 -12.26 17.68 -1.31
N TYR A 318 -12.39 18.05 -0.04
CA TYR A 318 -12.19 19.42 0.41
C TYR A 318 -10.76 19.89 0.12
N LYS A 319 -9.75 19.09 0.47
CA LYS A 319 -8.35 19.40 0.18
C LYS A 319 -8.09 19.54 -1.32
N LEU A 320 -8.74 18.74 -2.18
CA LEU A 320 -8.59 18.87 -3.65
C LEU A 320 -9.11 20.21 -4.19
N SER A 321 -10.14 20.77 -3.55
CA SER A 321 -10.72 22.09 -3.91
C SER A 321 -10.07 23.27 -3.17
N HIS A 322 -9.25 22.98 -2.16
CA HIS A 322 -8.60 23.94 -1.26
C HIS A 322 -7.10 23.60 -1.14
N SER A 323 -6.49 23.94 -0.02
CA SER A 323 -5.10 23.59 0.33
C SER A 323 -5.02 22.66 1.52
N SER A 324 -3.86 22.02 1.69
CA SER A 324 -3.56 21.19 2.86
C SER A 324 -3.54 22.04 4.14
N GLU A 325 -3.06 23.27 4.06
CA GLU A 325 -3.06 24.24 5.15
C GLU A 325 -4.48 24.55 5.62
N GLU A 326 -5.40 24.86 4.69
CA GLU A 326 -6.79 25.16 5.02
C GLU A 326 -7.52 23.96 5.63
N LEU A 327 -7.24 22.74 5.16
CA LEU A 327 -7.80 21.53 5.76
C LEU A 327 -7.29 21.34 7.21
N LEU A 328 -5.98 21.46 7.43
CA LEU A 328 -5.36 21.29 8.74
C LEU A 328 -5.83 22.37 9.73
N GLU A 329 -5.96 23.62 9.29
CA GLU A 329 -6.52 24.71 10.12
C GLU A 329 -7.96 24.40 10.53
N ARG A 330 -8.75 23.82 9.62
CA ARG A 330 -10.14 23.42 9.88
C ARG A 330 -10.26 22.27 10.88
N MET A 331 -9.42 21.24 10.76
CA MET A 331 -9.38 20.09 11.68
C MET A 331 -8.88 20.46 13.08
N GLY A 332 -8.02 21.48 13.15
CA GLY A 332 -7.41 21.95 14.39
C GLY A 332 -6.42 20.95 15.01
N ASP A 333 -5.87 21.30 16.17
CA ASP A 333 -4.75 20.59 16.77
C ASP A 333 -5.07 19.15 17.21
N ASN A 334 -6.34 18.80 17.40
CA ASN A 334 -6.76 17.49 17.87
C ASN A 334 -6.51 16.36 16.85
N ILE A 335 -6.33 16.70 15.56
CA ILE A 335 -6.06 15.69 14.52
C ILE A 335 -4.70 14.99 14.73
N PHE A 336 -3.76 15.67 15.39
CA PHE A 336 -2.39 15.19 15.49
C PHE A 336 -2.22 14.12 16.58
N LEU A 337 -2.88 14.21 17.74
CA LEU A 337 -2.54 13.34 18.88
C LEU A 337 -3.71 13.03 19.83
N PRO A 338 -3.92 11.73 20.18
CA PRO A 338 -3.74 10.57 19.30
C PRO A 338 -4.89 10.47 18.28
N LEU A 339 -4.80 9.51 17.36
CA LEU A 339 -5.88 9.19 16.45
C LEU A 339 -7.20 8.92 17.21
N ASP A 340 -8.22 9.72 16.92
CA ASP A 340 -9.60 9.46 17.33
C ASP A 340 -10.39 8.84 16.17
N ILE A 341 -10.61 7.53 16.22
CA ILE A 341 -11.38 6.80 15.20
C ILE A 341 -12.87 7.18 15.18
N GLY A 342 -13.37 7.80 16.26
CA GLY A 342 -14.74 8.28 16.41
C GLY A 342 -14.89 9.78 16.17
N ARG A 343 -13.83 10.46 15.69
CA ARG A 343 -13.90 11.89 15.39
C ARG A 343 -15.00 12.18 14.39
N LYS A 344 -15.51 13.41 14.40
CA LYS A 344 -16.42 13.85 13.34
C LYS A 344 -15.60 14.12 12.08
N ASN A 345 -16.25 13.97 10.94
CA ASN A 345 -15.70 14.45 9.68
C ASN A 345 -15.82 15.98 9.65
N ASP A 346 -14.70 16.68 9.56
CA ASP A 346 -14.64 18.15 9.64
C ASP A 346 -15.11 18.84 8.35
N CYS A 347 -15.15 18.07 7.26
CA CYS A 347 -15.68 18.46 5.96
C CYS A 347 -17.02 17.78 5.65
N ASP A 348 -17.69 17.23 6.68
CA ASP A 348 -19.07 16.81 6.56
C ASP A 348 -19.97 18.04 6.60
N PHE A 349 -20.08 18.69 5.44
CA PHE A 349 -21.06 19.76 5.18
C PHE A 349 -22.51 19.27 5.33
N SER A 350 -22.71 17.99 5.67
CA SER A 350 -23.95 17.47 6.20
C SER A 350 -23.92 17.38 7.73
N GLY A 351 -23.86 18.54 8.41
CA GLY A 351 -24.73 18.65 9.57
C GLY A 351 -26.13 18.22 9.09
N GLU A 352 -26.78 17.21 9.69
CA GLU A 352 -28.03 16.63 9.18
C GLU A 352 -29.08 17.74 8.94
N LYS A 353 -29.05 18.34 7.75
CA LYS A 353 -29.99 19.36 7.32
C LYS A 353 -31.32 18.62 7.23
N LYS A 354 -32.27 19.05 8.06
CA LYS A 354 -33.63 18.53 8.00
C LYS A 354 -34.29 19.12 6.77
N PHE A 355 -34.03 18.48 5.63
CA PHE A 355 -34.57 18.89 4.35
C PHE A 355 -36.09 18.93 4.40
N ALA A 356 -36.70 20.00 3.87
CA ALA A 356 -38.15 20.13 3.83
C ALA A 356 -38.79 19.01 2.98
N ILE A 357 -38.08 18.55 1.95
CA ILE A 357 -38.40 17.34 1.18
C ILE A 357 -37.31 16.29 1.42
N PRO A 358 -37.62 15.18 2.12
CA PRO A 358 -36.69 14.06 2.29
C PRO A 358 -36.24 13.48 0.95
N GLY A 359 -34.97 13.06 0.85
CA GLY A 359 -34.38 12.51 -0.38
C GLY A 359 -35.19 11.37 -1.01
N GLU A 360 -35.77 10.48 -0.18
CA GLU A 360 -36.63 9.37 -0.64
C GLU A 360 -37.90 9.81 -1.39
N LYS A 361 -38.32 11.08 -1.22
CA LYS A 361 -39.50 11.65 -1.87
C LYS A 361 -39.16 12.45 -3.14
N ILE A 362 -37.87 12.64 -3.44
CA ILE A 362 -37.42 13.34 -4.64
C ILE A 362 -37.74 12.45 -5.85
N GLN A 363 -38.46 13.02 -6.82
CA GLN A 363 -38.83 12.35 -8.06
C GLN A 363 -37.95 12.87 -9.21
N ALA A 364 -37.70 12.02 -10.21
CA ALA A 364 -37.06 12.44 -11.45
C ALA A 364 -38.07 13.23 -12.30
N VAL A 365 -38.12 14.56 -12.08
CA VAL A 365 -39.02 15.50 -12.78
C VAL A 365 -38.29 16.24 -13.91
N LEU A 366 -36.96 16.34 -13.83
CA LEU A 366 -36.12 16.91 -14.87
C LEU A 366 -35.65 15.80 -15.82
N THR A 367 -36.47 15.50 -16.84
CA THR A 367 -36.21 14.37 -17.76
C THR A 367 -35.60 14.76 -19.11
N ASP A 368 -35.56 16.06 -19.43
CA ASP A 368 -35.16 16.59 -20.74
C ASP A 368 -33.97 17.58 -20.61
N TRP A 369 -33.03 17.26 -19.72
CA TRP A 369 -31.81 18.03 -19.48
C TRP A 369 -30.61 17.36 -20.13
N GLU A 370 -29.83 18.15 -20.86
CA GLU A 370 -28.58 17.71 -21.47
C GLU A 370 -27.45 18.62 -20.95
N GLY A 371 -26.57 18.07 -20.11
CA GLY A 371 -25.44 18.77 -19.53
C GLY A 371 -25.26 18.47 -18.04
N PRO A 372 -24.30 19.14 -17.38
CA PRO A 372 -24.08 18.97 -15.96
C PRO A 372 -25.29 19.40 -15.14
N GLU A 373 -25.55 18.70 -14.04
CA GLU A 373 -26.71 18.92 -13.17
C GLU A 373 -26.38 19.58 -11.84
N GLY A 374 -25.10 19.78 -11.51
CA GLY A 374 -24.71 20.43 -10.25
C GLY A 374 -25.10 21.91 -10.25
N CYS A 375 -25.72 22.37 -9.18
CA CYS A 375 -26.10 23.77 -8.97
C CYS A 375 -25.91 24.15 -7.51
N MET A 376 -25.80 25.46 -7.22
CA MET A 376 -25.81 25.92 -5.82
C MET A 376 -27.22 26.35 -5.42
N ALA A 377 -27.61 26.05 -4.18
CA ALA A 377 -28.84 26.54 -3.60
C ALA A 377 -28.69 26.83 -2.11
N THR A 378 -29.53 27.73 -1.59
CA THR A 378 -29.53 28.13 -0.18
C THR A 378 -30.45 27.26 0.66
N ASP A 379 -30.15 27.17 1.96
CA ASP A 379 -30.96 26.45 2.94
C ASP A 379 -32.36 27.04 3.12
N ARG A 380 -32.58 28.32 2.75
CA ARG A 380 -33.94 28.89 2.66
C ARG A 380 -34.83 28.04 1.75
N ILE A 381 -34.29 27.45 0.70
CA ILE A 381 -35.03 26.54 -0.19
C ILE A 381 -35.03 25.13 0.40
N LEU A 382 -33.86 24.56 0.69
CA LEU A 382 -33.72 23.13 0.98
C LEU A 382 -34.14 22.74 2.40
N VAL A 383 -33.93 23.61 3.37
CA VAL A 383 -34.23 23.38 4.80
C VAL A 383 -35.56 24.03 5.17
N ASP A 384 -35.75 25.32 4.85
CA ASP A 384 -36.98 26.04 5.21
C ASP A 384 -38.15 25.75 4.25
N GLY A 385 -37.88 25.16 3.08
CA GLY A 385 -38.90 24.82 2.09
C GLY A 385 -39.46 26.02 1.33
N CYS A 386 -38.73 27.13 1.26
CA CYS A 386 -39.14 28.29 0.48
C CYS A 386 -39.06 27.99 -1.02
N ARG A 387 -39.90 28.69 -1.79
CA ARG A 387 -39.79 28.69 -3.25
C ARG A 387 -38.58 29.50 -3.70
N VAL A 388 -38.09 29.22 -4.90
CA VAL A 388 -37.04 30.03 -5.55
C VAL A 388 -37.61 31.42 -5.79
N GLY A 389 -37.06 32.42 -5.11
CA GLY A 389 -37.43 33.83 -5.29
C GLY A 389 -36.42 34.60 -6.14
N TYR A 390 -35.20 34.12 -6.25
CA TYR A 390 -34.18 34.66 -7.16
C TYR A 390 -33.30 33.53 -7.70
N MET A 391 -33.04 33.53 -9.00
CA MET A 391 -32.14 32.56 -9.63
C MET A 391 -31.37 33.20 -10.76
N TYR A 392 -30.11 32.81 -10.92
CA TYR A 392 -29.27 33.31 -11.99
C TYR A 392 -28.33 32.22 -12.51
N ARG A 393 -27.87 32.40 -13.74
CA ARG A 393 -27.01 31.44 -14.43
C ARG A 393 -25.69 32.07 -14.81
N GLU A 394 -24.59 31.55 -14.28
CA GLU A 394 -23.22 31.96 -14.61
C GLU A 394 -22.57 30.98 -15.58
N GLU A 395 -21.40 31.35 -16.11
CA GLU A 395 -20.60 30.40 -16.86
C GLU A 395 -20.10 29.28 -15.92
N PRO A 396 -20.27 28.01 -16.31
CA PRO A 396 -19.90 26.88 -15.46
C PRO A 396 -18.37 26.75 -15.38
N GLN A 397 -17.89 26.23 -14.25
CA GLN A 397 -16.47 25.92 -14.09
C GLN A 397 -16.11 24.68 -14.92
N ALA A 398 -15.05 24.78 -15.73
CA ALA A 398 -14.71 23.79 -16.76
C ALA A 398 -14.43 22.37 -16.24
N ASP A 399 -13.98 22.25 -14.98
CA ASP A 399 -13.56 20.98 -14.37
C ASP A 399 -14.60 20.36 -13.43
N TYR A 400 -15.77 20.97 -13.29
CA TYR A 400 -16.82 20.52 -12.38
C TYR A 400 -18.13 20.23 -13.14
N PRO A 401 -18.98 19.33 -12.63
CA PRO A 401 -20.31 19.11 -13.20
C PRO A 401 -21.28 20.27 -12.84
N ASP A 402 -20.84 21.53 -13.00
CA ASP A 402 -21.60 22.74 -12.74
C ASP A 402 -22.50 23.08 -13.92
N SER A 403 -23.79 23.26 -13.67
CA SER A 403 -24.79 23.67 -14.65
C SER A 403 -24.77 25.19 -14.88
N GLY A 404 -24.06 25.92 -14.01
CA GLY A 404 -24.02 27.37 -13.89
C GLY A 404 -25.17 27.97 -13.07
N TRP A 405 -26.11 27.17 -12.58
CA TRP A 405 -27.30 27.69 -11.88
C TRP A 405 -27.03 27.95 -10.40
N ARG A 406 -27.59 29.05 -9.91
CA ARG A 406 -27.59 29.47 -8.50
C ARG A 406 -29.04 29.81 -8.10
N PHE A 407 -29.52 29.25 -6.99
CA PHE A 407 -30.91 29.40 -6.53
C PHE A 407 -30.99 29.96 -5.11
N LEU A 408 -31.81 30.98 -4.94
CA LEU A 408 -32.04 31.69 -3.69
C LEU A 408 -33.56 31.87 -3.45
N ALA A 409 -33.97 31.98 -2.19
CA ALA A 409 -35.33 32.36 -1.82
C ALA A 409 -35.61 33.86 -2.06
N GLY A 410 -34.55 34.67 -2.22
CA GLY A 410 -34.63 36.10 -2.53
C GLY A 410 -34.73 37.00 -1.31
N ASP A 411 -34.69 36.44 -0.09
CA ASP A 411 -34.73 37.16 1.18
C ASP A 411 -33.46 36.97 2.03
N GLU A 412 -32.45 36.29 1.49
CA GLU A 412 -31.16 36.09 2.12
C GLU A 412 -30.44 37.43 2.37
N SER A 413 -29.98 37.64 3.61
CA SER A 413 -29.13 38.78 3.95
C SER A 413 -27.69 38.54 3.54
N LYS A 414 -26.87 39.59 3.49
CA LYS A 414 -25.43 39.44 3.26
C LYS A 414 -24.77 38.57 4.35
N GLU A 415 -25.08 38.83 5.62
CA GLU A 415 -24.57 38.04 6.75
C GLU A 415 -24.95 36.55 6.65
N TYR A 416 -26.13 36.25 6.09
CA TYR A 416 -26.56 34.87 5.85
C TYR A 416 -25.74 34.20 4.73
N MET A 417 -25.49 34.92 3.64
CA MET A 417 -24.72 34.42 2.49
C MET A 417 -23.21 34.32 2.78
N ASP A 418 -22.71 35.08 3.76
CA ASP A 418 -21.30 35.02 4.19
C ASP A 418 -20.99 33.75 5.02
N ASP A 419 -22.01 33.00 5.47
CA ASP A 419 -21.86 31.73 6.17
C ASP A 419 -22.00 30.54 5.18
N PRO A 420 -20.91 29.78 4.94
CA PRO A 420 -20.91 28.70 3.96
C PRO A 420 -21.89 27.57 4.29
N GLU A 421 -22.25 27.37 5.56
CA GLU A 421 -23.20 26.33 5.98
C GLU A 421 -24.62 26.57 5.44
N ASN A 422 -24.96 27.82 5.10
CA ASN A 422 -26.28 28.20 4.58
C ASN A 422 -26.47 27.93 3.09
N THR A 423 -25.42 27.45 2.42
CA THR A 423 -25.41 27.15 0.98
C THR A 423 -24.89 25.74 0.73
N GLY A 424 -25.30 25.11 -0.37
CA GLY A 424 -24.84 23.79 -0.72
C GLY A 424 -24.93 23.51 -2.22
N VAL A 425 -24.22 22.46 -2.65
CA VAL A 425 -24.25 21.96 -4.02
C VAL A 425 -25.28 20.82 -4.11
N TYR A 426 -26.21 20.94 -5.04
CA TYR A 426 -27.31 20.00 -5.26
C TYR A 426 -27.51 19.71 -6.74
N GLN A 427 -28.27 18.66 -7.06
CA GLN A 427 -28.70 18.40 -8.43
C GLN A 427 -29.86 19.33 -8.82
N LEU A 428 -29.89 19.78 -10.08
CA LEU A 428 -31.00 20.55 -10.65
C LEU A 428 -32.34 19.85 -10.47
N ASN A 429 -32.38 18.53 -10.67
CA ASN A 429 -33.59 17.75 -10.46
C ASN A 429 -34.12 17.90 -9.02
N THR A 430 -33.24 17.97 -8.02
CA THR A 430 -33.62 18.19 -6.63
C THR A 430 -34.35 19.52 -6.48
N ILE A 431 -33.80 20.61 -6.99
CA ILE A 431 -34.43 21.95 -6.87
C ILE A 431 -35.77 21.99 -7.60
N CYS A 432 -35.92 21.28 -8.72
CA CYS A 432 -37.19 21.17 -9.44
C CYS A 432 -38.31 20.51 -8.62
N ASN A 433 -37.98 19.67 -7.63
CA ASN A 433 -38.97 19.09 -6.71
C ASN A 433 -39.44 20.11 -5.66
N TYR A 434 -38.58 21.06 -5.27
CA TYR A 434 -38.92 22.15 -4.36
C TYR A 434 -39.71 23.25 -5.08
N ASP A 435 -39.37 23.52 -6.34
CA ASP A 435 -40.03 24.56 -7.13
C ASP A 435 -40.15 24.19 -8.62
N PRO A 436 -41.26 23.57 -9.05
CA PRO A 436 -41.47 23.20 -10.44
C PRO A 436 -41.55 24.37 -11.43
N ASP A 437 -41.75 25.61 -10.96
CA ASP A 437 -41.86 26.78 -11.84
C ASP A 437 -40.53 27.11 -12.55
N ILE A 438 -39.40 26.60 -12.07
CA ILE A 438 -38.09 26.84 -12.67
C ILE A 438 -37.85 25.98 -13.92
N LEU A 439 -38.53 24.84 -14.05
CA LEU A 439 -38.36 23.87 -15.15
C LEU A 439 -38.30 24.53 -16.55
N PRO A 440 -39.25 25.42 -16.94
CA PRO A 440 -39.21 26.07 -18.25
C PRO A 440 -38.05 27.05 -18.44
N LEU A 441 -37.38 27.47 -17.36
CA LEU A 441 -36.32 28.49 -17.37
C LEU A 441 -34.91 27.89 -17.36
N LEU A 442 -34.74 26.62 -17.01
CA LEU A 442 -33.41 26.02 -16.84
C LEU A 442 -32.56 26.05 -18.12
N LYS A 443 -33.19 26.06 -19.31
CA LYS A 443 -32.51 26.13 -20.62
C LYS A 443 -32.10 27.56 -21.02
N SER A 444 -32.32 28.56 -20.17
CA SER A 444 -31.91 29.93 -20.43
C SER A 444 -30.38 30.09 -20.51
N PRO A 445 -29.87 31.02 -21.35
CA PRO A 445 -28.42 31.16 -21.57
C PRO A 445 -27.69 31.63 -20.30
N TYR A 446 -26.36 31.46 -20.30
CA TYR A 446 -25.50 32.05 -19.28
C TYR A 446 -25.64 33.58 -19.28
N GLY A 447 -25.53 34.18 -18.09
CA GLY A 447 -25.78 35.60 -17.85
C GLY A 447 -27.26 35.96 -17.64
N THR A 448 -28.16 34.98 -17.53
CA THR A 448 -29.58 35.25 -17.23
C THR A 448 -29.85 35.26 -15.73
N ALA A 449 -30.79 36.11 -15.32
CA ALA A 449 -31.31 36.18 -13.96
C ALA A 449 -32.83 36.32 -13.98
N TYR A 450 -33.49 35.76 -12.97
CA TYR A 450 -34.93 35.80 -12.76
C TYR A 450 -35.23 36.08 -11.30
N PHE A 451 -36.24 36.92 -11.06
CA PHE A 451 -36.77 37.18 -9.72
C PHE A 451 -38.26 36.85 -9.69
N ARG A 452 -38.77 36.42 -8.54
CA ARG A 452 -40.19 36.13 -8.35
C ARG A 452 -40.92 37.42 -7.96
N ASP A 453 -41.90 37.81 -8.76
CA ASP A 453 -42.68 39.03 -8.54
C ASP A 453 -43.75 38.87 -7.43
N GLU A 454 -44.46 39.96 -7.14
CA GLU A 454 -45.53 39.98 -6.13
C GLU A 454 -46.72 39.05 -6.44
N ASN A 455 -46.87 38.62 -7.69
CA ASN A 455 -47.89 37.65 -8.12
C ASN A 455 -47.36 36.21 -8.02
N GLY A 456 -46.12 36.02 -7.56
CA GLY A 456 -45.49 34.73 -7.42
C GLY A 456 -44.99 34.15 -8.74
N VAL A 457 -44.77 34.96 -9.78
CA VAL A 457 -44.29 34.51 -11.10
C VAL A 457 -42.82 34.91 -11.28
N LEU A 458 -42.00 34.00 -11.82
CA LEU A 458 -40.60 34.28 -12.15
C LEU A 458 -40.52 35.17 -13.41
N GLN A 459 -40.01 36.38 -13.25
CA GLN A 459 -39.79 37.37 -14.30
C GLN A 459 -38.30 37.51 -14.59
N PRO A 460 -37.89 37.66 -15.86
CA PRO A 460 -36.50 37.94 -16.20
C PRO A 460 -36.08 39.31 -15.65
N GLU A 461 -34.85 39.40 -15.16
CA GLU A 461 -34.26 40.67 -14.77
C GLU A 461 -33.65 41.38 -16.00
N GLU A 462 -34.13 42.59 -16.30
CA GLU A 462 -33.74 43.33 -17.52
C GLU A 462 -32.32 43.93 -17.47
N THR A 463 -31.57 43.72 -16.39
CA THR A 463 -30.22 44.28 -16.19
C THR A 463 -29.17 43.17 -16.26
N SER A 464 -28.26 43.26 -17.24
CA SER A 464 -27.09 42.39 -17.37
C SER A 464 -26.27 42.38 -16.07
N PHE A 465 -26.18 41.22 -15.42
CA PHE A 465 -25.41 41.01 -14.19
C PHE A 465 -23.88 40.94 -14.39
N LEU A 466 -23.42 41.12 -15.63
CA LEU A 466 -21.99 41.19 -15.93
C LEU A 466 -21.58 42.64 -16.23
N ALA A 467 -21.05 43.30 -15.20
CA ALA A 467 -20.19 44.48 -15.31
C ALA A 467 -18.97 44.29 -14.39
#